data_AF-A0A3S5EPG2-F1
#
_entry.id   AF-A0A3S5EPG2-F1
#
_cell.length_a   1.000
_cell.length_b   1.000
_cell.length_c   1.000
_cell.angle_alpha   90.00
_cell.angle_beta   90.00
_cell.angle_gamma   90.00
#
_symmetry.space_group_name_H-M   'P 1'
#
loop_
_entity.id
_entity.type
_entity.pdbx_description
1 polymer ?
#
loop_
_entity_poly.entity_id
_entity_poly.type
_entity_poly.pdbx_seq_one_letter_code
_entity_poly.pdbx_strand_id
1 'polypeptide(L)'
;MNLKSSFCILVFTLSLCTLACSSTDIQPQEISKQEFDKAFKQYQTYNLIADTNAVDSATRVRMTHEIKQLYGKWKEHINIFQVGKIHETKEYMAIVVGVTGEFFINLFDKSVQLIPVDSASYNRLPMEYHAYSKAGLWAGEDWWEDAGEPPLNILVRKHETGKLKTICTVKDSTLCFPHAWEAKSIEALRRFIFWGADNTLYLMCYRYNKAEKQQRQSTPKDSLRPYVYMKIKVNENTHASASYPK
;
A
#
# COMPACT_ATOMS: atom_id res chain seq x y z
N MET A 1 -57.24 -39.24 -25.74
CA MET A 1 -57.29 -37.90 -26.37
C MET A 1 -56.55 -36.91 -25.49
N ASN A 2 -55.46 -36.36 -26.04
CA ASN A 2 -54.73 -35.12 -25.71
C ASN A 2 -54.83 -34.51 -24.31
N LEU A 3 -53.70 -34.47 -23.61
CA LEU A 3 -52.99 -33.20 -23.38
C LEU A 3 -51.50 -33.49 -23.14
N LYS A 4 -50.68 -33.18 -24.15
CA LYS A 4 -49.24 -32.93 -23.97
C LYS A 4 -49.07 -31.54 -23.38
N SER A 5 -48.01 -31.38 -22.60
CA SER A 5 -47.35 -30.11 -22.28
C SER A 5 -47.99 -29.26 -21.18
N SER A 6 -47.32 -29.22 -20.03
CA SER A 6 -47.16 -28.11 -19.08
C SER A 6 -46.86 -28.73 -17.71
N PHE A 7 -45.83 -28.38 -16.94
CA PHE A 7 -44.68 -27.53 -17.11
C PHE A 7 -43.85 -27.86 -15.85
N CYS A 8 -42.66 -28.42 -16.00
CA CYS A 8 -41.75 -28.69 -14.88
C CYS A 8 -41.15 -27.37 -14.36
N ILE A 9 -41.95 -26.53 -13.71
CA ILE A 9 -41.47 -25.35 -12.98
C ILE A 9 -42.14 -25.32 -11.62
N LEU A 10 -41.72 -26.23 -10.73
CA LEU A 10 -42.03 -26.10 -9.32
C LEU A 10 -40.92 -26.68 -8.42
N VAL A 11 -39.65 -26.55 -8.82
CA VAL A 11 -38.47 -26.79 -7.94
C VAL A 11 -37.30 -25.87 -8.33
N PHE A 12 -37.57 -24.64 -8.81
CA PHE A 12 -36.50 -23.69 -9.19
C PHE A 12 -36.68 -22.27 -8.65
N THR A 13 -37.58 -22.08 -7.67
CA THR A 13 -37.91 -20.75 -7.10
C THR A 13 -37.71 -20.68 -5.58
N LEU A 14 -36.78 -21.46 -5.04
CA LEU A 14 -36.25 -21.31 -3.66
C LEU A 14 -34.72 -21.10 -3.62
N SER A 15 -34.08 -20.86 -4.76
CA SER A 15 -32.63 -20.58 -4.88
C SER A 15 -32.31 -19.17 -5.39
N LEU A 16 -33.28 -18.25 -5.36
CA LEU A 16 -33.15 -16.90 -5.92
C LEU A 16 -33.56 -15.84 -4.88
N CYS A 17 -32.83 -15.77 -3.77
CA CYS A 17 -32.79 -14.60 -2.87
C CYS A 17 -31.42 -14.40 -2.20
N THR A 18 -30.33 -14.96 -2.77
CA THR A 18 -28.96 -14.62 -2.36
C THR A 18 -28.14 -14.26 -3.59
N LEU A 19 -28.59 -13.25 -4.33
CA LEU A 19 -27.74 -12.55 -5.28
C LEU A 19 -27.86 -11.05 -5.04
N ALA A 20 -26.68 -10.45 -4.83
CA ALA A 20 -26.36 -9.04 -4.78
C ALA A 20 -26.70 -8.27 -3.49
N CYS A 21 -25.86 -8.46 -2.47
CA CYS A 21 -25.07 -7.31 -2.01
C CYS A 21 -23.62 -7.57 -2.47
N SER A 22 -23.37 -7.17 -3.71
CA SER A 22 -22.04 -6.93 -4.26
C SER A 22 -21.24 -6.04 -3.30
N SER A 23 -19.97 -6.39 -3.11
CA SER A 23 -18.91 -5.64 -2.43
C SER A 23 -19.36 -4.65 -1.35
N THR A 24 -19.02 -4.94 -0.09
CA THR A 24 -18.56 -3.85 0.76
C THR A 24 -17.25 -3.37 0.15
N ASP A 25 -17.34 -2.54 -0.88
CA ASP A 25 -16.21 -1.77 -1.37
C ASP A 25 -15.64 -1.10 -0.12
N ILE A 26 -14.38 -1.39 0.17
CA ILE A 26 -13.64 -0.67 1.20
C ILE A 26 -13.50 0.76 0.66
N GLN A 27 -14.46 1.62 0.99
CA GLN A 27 -14.51 2.98 0.51
C GLN A 27 -13.77 3.88 1.51
N PRO A 28 -12.79 4.69 1.04
CA PRO A 28 -12.19 5.73 1.86
C PRO A 28 -13.25 6.70 2.38
N GLN A 29 -13.32 6.86 3.69
CA GLN A 29 -14.17 7.87 4.33
C GLN A 29 -13.34 9.11 4.61
N GLU A 30 -13.78 10.26 4.11
CA GLU A 30 -13.16 11.54 4.44
C GLU A 30 -13.43 11.93 5.90
N ILE A 31 -12.40 12.46 6.55
CA ILE A 31 -12.43 12.89 7.95
C ILE A 31 -11.80 14.26 8.11
N SER A 32 -12.06 14.87 9.26
CA SER A 32 -11.40 16.14 9.61
C SER A 32 -9.90 15.96 9.85
N LYS A 33 -9.12 17.01 9.58
CA LYS A 33 -7.71 17.09 9.96
C LYS A 33 -7.50 16.85 11.47
N GLN A 34 -8.42 17.33 12.30
CA GLN A 34 -8.32 17.17 13.76
C GLN A 34 -8.44 15.70 14.18
N GLU A 35 -9.37 14.95 13.58
CA GLU A 35 -9.50 13.50 13.79
C GLU A 35 -8.25 12.75 13.33
N PHE A 36 -7.75 13.08 12.13
CA PHE A 36 -6.52 12.50 11.59
C PHE A 36 -5.31 12.76 12.47
N ASP A 37 -5.10 14.01 12.91
CA ASP A 37 -3.99 14.38 13.79
C ASP A 37 -4.09 13.70 15.16
N LYS A 38 -5.31 13.51 15.68
CA LYS A 38 -5.55 12.76 16.92
C LYS A 38 -5.15 11.30 16.75
N ALA A 39 -5.52 10.66 15.64
CA ALA A 39 -5.10 9.29 15.33
C ALA A 39 -3.59 9.19 15.15
N PHE A 40 -2.98 10.14 14.44
CA PHE A 40 -1.53 10.15 14.20
C PHE A 40 -0.73 10.25 15.51
N LYS A 41 -1.20 10.96 16.54
CA LYS A 41 -0.50 10.98 17.85
C LYS A 41 -0.30 9.59 18.46
N GLN A 42 -1.11 8.61 18.06
CA GLN A 42 -1.07 7.24 18.57
C GLN A 42 -0.55 6.24 17.52
N TYR A 43 0.00 6.71 16.39
CA TYR A 43 0.37 5.80 15.30
C TYR A 43 1.40 4.73 15.72
N GLN A 44 2.37 5.08 16.58
CA GLN A 44 3.38 4.12 17.08
C GLN A 44 2.79 3.02 17.98
N THR A 45 1.58 3.24 18.52
CA THR A 45 0.85 2.20 19.24
C THR A 45 0.48 1.06 18.30
N TYR A 46 0.13 1.36 17.04
CA TYR A 46 -0.41 0.41 16.07
C TYR A 46 0.55 0.05 14.93
N ASN A 47 1.55 0.88 14.64
CA ASN A 47 2.52 0.66 13.57
C ASN A 47 3.85 0.15 14.12
N LEU A 48 4.52 -0.68 13.34
CA LEU A 48 5.89 -1.09 13.54
C LEU A 48 6.84 -0.04 12.97
N ILE A 49 7.82 0.36 13.79
CA ILE A 49 8.81 1.38 13.44
C ILE A 49 10.20 0.75 13.56
N ALA A 50 10.93 0.73 12.45
CA ALA A 50 12.27 0.16 12.42
C ALA A 50 13.26 1.07 13.16
N ASP A 51 14.04 0.47 14.08
CA ASP A 51 15.14 1.11 14.78
C ASP A 51 16.39 1.12 13.89
N THR A 52 16.83 2.31 13.51
CA THR A 52 17.98 2.52 12.62
C THR A 52 19.33 2.27 13.26
N ASN A 53 19.37 2.32 14.59
CA ASN A 53 20.57 2.18 15.38
C ASN A 53 20.84 0.71 15.74
N ALA A 54 19.82 -0.14 15.63
CA ALA A 54 19.89 -1.58 15.91
C ALA A 54 20.40 -2.43 14.73
N VAL A 55 21.07 -1.83 13.74
CA VAL A 55 21.60 -2.53 12.57
C VAL A 55 23.12 -2.37 12.51
N ASP A 56 23.83 -3.49 12.68
CA ASP A 56 25.29 -3.53 12.59
C ASP A 56 25.79 -3.30 11.15
N SER A 57 27.09 -3.01 11.04
CA SER A 57 27.74 -2.68 9.78
C SER A 57 27.68 -3.83 8.77
N ALA A 58 27.88 -5.08 9.21
CA ALA A 58 27.89 -6.24 8.33
C ALA A 58 26.52 -6.49 7.69
N THR A 59 25.46 -6.41 8.50
CA THR A 59 24.07 -6.50 8.06
C THR A 59 23.74 -5.38 7.08
N ARG A 60 24.15 -4.14 7.38
CA ARG A 60 23.93 -2.99 6.49
C ARG A 60 24.61 -3.17 5.14
N VAL A 61 25.86 -3.64 5.10
CA VAL A 61 26.59 -3.94 3.86
C VAL A 61 25.88 -5.02 3.06
N ARG A 62 25.45 -6.10 3.71
CA ARG A 62 24.73 -7.20 3.07
C ARG A 62 23.40 -6.73 2.46
N MET A 63 22.58 -6.03 3.24
CA MET A 63 21.32 -5.45 2.74
C MET A 63 21.58 -4.50 1.56
N THR A 64 22.62 -3.68 1.66
CA THR A 64 23.00 -2.76 0.58
C THR A 64 23.33 -3.51 -0.70
N HIS A 65 24.10 -4.58 -0.60
CA HIS A 65 24.40 -5.43 -1.73
C HIS A 65 23.14 -6.04 -2.35
N GLU A 66 22.30 -6.69 -1.54
CA GLU A 66 21.05 -7.32 -2.00
C GLU A 66 20.15 -6.30 -2.72
N ILE A 67 19.93 -5.13 -2.12
CA ILE A 67 19.12 -4.07 -2.72
C ILE A 67 19.69 -3.66 -4.07
N LYS A 68 20.99 -3.36 -4.13
CA LYS A 68 21.63 -2.91 -5.38
C LYS A 68 21.55 -3.96 -6.50
N GLN A 69 21.62 -5.26 -6.18
CA GLN A 69 21.47 -6.31 -7.20
C GLN A 69 20.09 -6.29 -7.86
N LEU A 70 19.04 -6.00 -7.11
CA LEU A 70 17.67 -5.95 -7.63
C LEU A 70 17.48 -4.87 -8.72
N TYR A 71 18.23 -3.76 -8.63
CA TYR A 71 18.15 -2.65 -9.58
C TYR A 71 19.06 -2.83 -10.81
N GLY A 72 19.92 -3.86 -10.84
CA GLY A 72 20.75 -4.21 -12.01
C GLY A 72 21.56 -3.03 -12.56
N LYS A 73 21.27 -2.62 -13.80
CA LYS A 73 21.97 -1.50 -14.47
C LYS A 73 21.77 -0.15 -13.78
N TRP A 74 20.73 0.00 -12.97
CA TRP A 74 20.41 1.25 -12.27
C TRP A 74 21.03 1.35 -10.88
N LYS A 75 21.76 0.32 -10.41
CA LYS A 75 22.30 0.24 -9.03
C LYS A 75 23.11 1.45 -8.54
N GLU A 76 23.73 2.20 -9.45
CA GLU A 76 24.53 3.39 -9.12
C GLU A 76 23.67 4.65 -8.95
N HIS A 77 22.43 4.63 -9.44
CA HIS A 77 21.45 5.71 -9.30
C HIS A 77 20.52 5.50 -8.09
N ILE A 78 20.72 4.43 -7.34
CA ILE A 78 19.90 4.06 -6.20
C ILE A 78 20.67 4.36 -4.92
N ASN A 79 20.00 5.09 -4.02
CA ASN A 79 20.53 5.39 -2.70
C ASN A 79 19.74 4.64 -1.62
N ILE A 80 20.40 4.22 -0.56
CA ILE A 80 19.72 3.64 0.60
C ILE A 80 19.59 4.75 1.62
N PHE A 81 18.37 5.25 1.78
CA PHE A 81 18.07 6.35 2.67
C PHE A 81 18.19 5.93 4.14
N GLN A 82 17.65 4.76 4.48
CA GLN A 82 17.62 4.28 5.85
C GLN A 82 17.57 2.77 5.91
N VAL A 83 18.20 2.18 6.93
CA VAL A 83 18.11 0.76 7.25
C VAL A 83 17.82 0.63 8.73
N GLY A 84 16.85 -0.18 9.11
CA GLY A 84 16.47 -0.40 10.50
C GLY A 84 16.00 -1.82 10.78
N LYS A 85 15.96 -2.17 12.07
CA LYS A 85 15.46 -3.45 12.58
C LYS A 85 14.13 -3.25 13.28
N ILE A 86 13.15 -4.10 12.97
CA ILE A 86 11.86 -4.14 13.65
C ILE A 86 12.04 -4.99 14.91
N HIS A 87 11.89 -4.41 16.10
CA HIS A 87 12.19 -5.11 17.35
C HIS A 87 11.24 -6.27 17.64
N GLU A 88 9.97 -6.13 17.28
CA GLU A 88 8.92 -7.11 17.53
C GLU A 88 9.10 -8.36 16.64
N THR A 89 9.36 -8.19 15.35
CA THR A 89 9.49 -9.32 14.41
C THR A 89 10.94 -9.77 14.21
N LYS A 90 11.92 -8.95 14.61
CA LYS A 90 13.36 -9.08 14.33
C LYS A 90 13.75 -8.99 12.85
N GLU A 91 12.79 -8.65 11.99
CA GLU A 91 13.00 -8.41 10.56
C GLU A 91 13.70 -7.07 10.33
N TYR A 92 14.22 -6.89 9.13
CA TYR A 92 14.87 -5.67 8.71
C TYR A 92 14.05 -4.95 7.65
N MET A 93 14.21 -3.64 7.62
CA MET A 93 13.55 -2.75 6.68
C MET A 93 14.58 -1.79 6.12
N ALA A 94 14.54 -1.56 4.82
CA ALA A 94 15.33 -0.53 4.17
C ALA A 94 14.44 0.40 3.37
N ILE A 95 14.60 1.71 3.60
CA ILE A 95 14.04 2.76 2.78
C ILE A 95 15.07 3.09 1.69
N VAL A 96 14.66 3.00 0.44
CA VAL A 96 15.51 3.13 -0.75
C VAL A 96 15.00 4.30 -1.57
N VAL A 97 15.91 5.14 -2.07
CA VAL A 97 15.61 6.18 -3.04
C VAL A 97 15.84 5.61 -4.44
N GLY A 98 14.78 5.60 -5.24
CA GLY A 98 14.78 5.17 -6.62
C GLY A 98 15.40 6.19 -7.58
N VAL A 99 15.38 5.86 -8.88
CA VAL A 99 16.10 6.63 -9.91
C VAL A 99 15.47 8.00 -10.13
N THR A 100 14.15 8.12 -9.92
CA THR A 100 13.40 9.37 -10.09
C THR A 100 13.27 10.18 -8.79
N GLY A 101 13.91 9.73 -7.69
CA GLY A 101 13.88 10.37 -6.37
C GLY A 101 12.74 9.89 -5.47
N GLU A 102 11.98 8.91 -5.92
CA GLU A 102 10.93 8.22 -5.18
C GLU A 102 11.49 7.36 -4.05
N PHE A 103 10.70 7.10 -3.00
CA PHE A 103 11.12 6.29 -1.87
C PHE A 103 10.40 4.95 -1.87
N PHE A 104 11.11 3.84 -1.73
CA PHE A 104 10.54 2.48 -1.62
C PHE A 104 10.96 1.81 -0.32
N ILE A 105 10.19 0.83 0.15
CA ILE A 105 10.59 -0.02 1.27
C ILE A 105 10.80 -1.46 0.85
N ASN A 106 12.00 -1.95 1.11
CA ASN A 106 12.32 -3.37 1.06
C ASN A 106 12.28 -3.97 2.47
N LEU A 107 11.55 -5.08 2.62
CA LEU A 107 11.50 -5.86 3.85
C LEU A 107 12.38 -7.10 3.71
N PHE A 108 13.09 -7.42 4.77
CA PHE A 108 14.00 -8.55 4.84
C PHE A 108 13.71 -9.38 6.07
N ASP A 109 13.81 -10.69 5.93
CA ASP A 109 13.67 -11.60 7.06
C ASP A 109 14.88 -11.50 8.01
N LYS A 110 14.85 -12.29 9.09
CA LYS A 110 15.93 -12.34 10.10
C LYS A 110 17.27 -12.80 9.52
N SER A 111 17.24 -13.52 8.39
CA SER A 111 18.40 -14.03 7.66
C SER A 111 18.90 -13.05 6.60
N VAL A 112 18.32 -11.84 6.53
CA VAL A 112 18.62 -10.81 5.54
C VAL A 112 18.30 -11.27 4.11
N GLN A 113 17.24 -12.07 3.95
CA GLN A 113 16.67 -12.41 2.65
C GLN A 113 15.49 -11.49 2.37
N LEU A 114 15.39 -10.99 1.13
CA LEU A 114 14.27 -10.14 0.74
C LEU A 114 12.96 -10.91 0.86
N ILE A 115 11.99 -10.34 1.57
CA ILE A 115 10.63 -10.87 1.67
C ILE A 115 9.89 -10.51 0.38
N PRO A 116 9.46 -11.48 -0.43
CA PRO A 116 8.77 -11.20 -1.69
C PRO A 116 7.33 -10.77 -1.45
N VAL A 117 6.81 -10.04 -2.44
CA VAL A 117 5.40 -9.65 -2.55
C VAL A 117 4.73 -10.52 -3.62
N ASP A 118 3.51 -11.00 -3.37
CA ASP A 118 2.80 -11.89 -4.29
C ASP A 118 2.42 -11.29 -5.65
N SER A 119 2.30 -9.97 -5.73
CA SER A 119 2.02 -9.23 -6.97
C SER A 119 3.28 -8.86 -7.77
N ALA A 120 4.48 -9.28 -7.34
CA ALA A 120 5.73 -8.93 -8.02
C ALA A 120 5.90 -9.75 -9.32
N SER A 121 5.34 -9.28 -10.42
CA SER A 121 5.79 -9.67 -11.75
C SER A 121 7.17 -9.05 -12.01
N TYR A 122 8.21 -9.88 -11.96
CA TYR A 122 9.60 -9.67 -12.43
C TYR A 122 10.19 -8.24 -12.37
N ASN A 123 11.24 -8.07 -11.54
CA ASN A 123 12.21 -6.96 -11.56
C ASN A 123 11.69 -5.54 -11.29
N ARG A 124 10.59 -5.36 -10.55
CA ARG A 124 10.04 -4.04 -10.24
C ARG A 124 9.75 -3.95 -8.75
N LEU A 125 10.39 -3.00 -8.08
CA LEU A 125 10.47 -2.97 -6.63
C LEU A 125 9.32 -2.19 -6.00
N PRO A 126 8.91 -2.60 -4.79
CA PRO A 126 7.56 -2.36 -4.31
C PRO A 126 7.42 -0.96 -3.72
N MET A 127 6.58 -0.14 -4.36
CA MET A 127 5.59 0.78 -3.79
C MET A 127 6.14 2.00 -3.01
N GLU A 128 5.58 3.20 -3.24
CA GLU A 128 6.20 4.45 -2.72
C GLU A 128 5.91 4.73 -1.23
N TYR A 129 4.78 4.24 -0.73
CA TYR A 129 4.28 4.55 0.62
C TYR A 129 3.94 3.28 1.34
N HIS A 130 4.28 3.17 2.63
CA HIS A 130 3.94 1.98 3.39
C HIS A 130 3.67 2.22 4.87
N ALA A 131 2.74 1.43 5.39
CA ALA A 131 2.47 1.30 6.81
C ALA A 131 2.44 -0.18 7.18
N TYR A 132 3.24 -0.57 8.17
CA TYR A 132 3.23 -1.94 8.72
C TYR A 132 2.59 -1.92 10.10
N SER A 133 1.48 -2.61 10.23
CA SER A 133 0.71 -2.77 11.47
C SER A 133 1.33 -3.84 12.36
N LYS A 134 1.25 -3.63 13.68
CA LYS A 134 1.53 -4.68 14.67
C LYS A 134 0.59 -5.88 14.58
N ALA A 135 -0.55 -5.74 13.90
CA ALA A 135 -1.45 -6.85 13.58
C ALA A 135 -0.97 -7.72 12.40
N GLY A 136 0.23 -7.46 11.84
CA GLY A 136 0.77 -8.21 10.70
C GLY A 136 0.17 -7.82 9.35
N LEU A 137 -0.51 -6.66 9.30
CA LEU A 137 -1.04 -6.07 8.08
C LEU A 137 -0.06 -5.03 7.53
N TRP A 138 0.05 -4.99 6.22
CA TRP A 138 0.87 -4.05 5.49
C TRP A 138 -0.02 -3.32 4.50
N ALA A 139 0.15 -2.02 4.34
CA ALA A 139 -0.54 -1.27 3.28
C ALA A 139 0.46 -0.38 2.57
N GLY A 140 0.31 -0.22 1.27
CA GLY A 140 1.11 0.72 0.49
C GLY A 140 0.52 1.04 -0.86
N GLU A 141 1.01 2.08 -1.53
CA GLU A 141 0.52 2.48 -2.86
C GLU A 141 1.22 1.74 -3.99
N ASP A 142 0.42 1.14 -4.88
CA ASP A 142 0.87 0.54 -6.12
C ASP A 142 1.09 1.63 -7.16
N TRP A 143 2.27 2.25 -7.08
CA TRP A 143 2.72 3.34 -7.94
C TRP A 143 3.89 2.92 -8.83
N TRP A 144 3.89 3.41 -10.07
CA TRP A 144 4.90 3.09 -11.10
C TRP A 144 5.54 4.38 -11.66
N GLU A 145 6.86 4.33 -11.93
CA GLU A 145 7.72 5.46 -12.37
C GLU A 145 7.14 6.32 -13.52
N ASP A 146 6.38 5.71 -14.43
CA ASP A 146 5.81 6.41 -15.60
C ASP A 146 4.43 7.07 -15.35
N ALA A 147 3.86 6.93 -14.15
CA ALA A 147 2.44 7.25 -13.92
C ALA A 147 2.15 8.73 -13.59
N GLY A 148 3.18 9.52 -13.25
CA GLY A 148 3.04 10.89 -12.73
C GLY A 148 2.24 10.88 -11.43
N GLU A 149 1.11 11.58 -11.40
CA GLU A 149 0.08 11.43 -10.36
C GLU A 149 -0.97 10.42 -10.83
N PRO A 150 -0.88 9.13 -10.47
CA PRO A 150 -1.96 8.18 -10.70
C PRO A 150 -3.08 8.40 -9.67
N PRO A 151 -4.30 7.93 -9.97
CA PRO A 151 -5.32 7.80 -8.96
C PRO A 151 -4.92 6.80 -7.87
N LEU A 152 -5.48 6.97 -6.68
CA LEU A 152 -5.21 6.19 -5.48
C LEU A 152 -5.37 4.69 -5.76
N ASN A 153 -4.33 3.92 -5.49
CA ASN A 153 -4.36 2.46 -5.58
C ASN A 153 -3.52 1.84 -4.46
N ILE A 154 -4.14 1.52 -3.32
CA ILE A 154 -3.48 0.91 -2.17
C ILE A 154 -3.64 -0.61 -2.21
N LEU A 155 -2.53 -1.33 -2.05
CA LEU A 155 -2.55 -2.77 -1.81
C LEU A 155 -2.36 -3.03 -0.31
N VAL A 156 -3.34 -3.68 0.29
CA VAL A 156 -3.27 -4.15 1.66
C VAL A 156 -2.91 -5.63 1.64
N ARG A 157 -1.91 -5.99 2.43
CA ARG A 157 -1.29 -7.30 2.47
C ARG A 157 -1.21 -7.84 3.87
N LYS A 158 -1.15 -9.16 3.98
CA LYS A 158 -0.86 -9.88 5.21
C LYS A 158 0.51 -10.54 5.09
N HIS A 159 1.29 -10.47 6.16
CA HIS A 159 2.55 -11.19 6.22
C HIS A 159 2.26 -12.67 6.56
N GLU A 160 2.45 -13.55 5.57
CA GLU A 160 2.21 -14.99 5.67
C GLU A 160 3.49 -15.74 5.29
N THR A 161 4.10 -16.45 6.24
CA THR A 161 5.19 -17.41 6.00
C THR A 161 6.37 -16.81 5.20
N GLY A 162 6.83 -15.62 5.58
CA GLY A 162 7.95 -14.94 4.91
C GLY A 162 7.60 -14.34 3.54
N LYS A 163 6.31 -14.14 3.25
CA LYS A 163 5.80 -13.51 2.04
C LYS A 163 4.71 -12.49 2.39
N LEU A 164 4.64 -11.39 1.64
CA LEU A 164 3.50 -10.48 1.71
C LEU A 164 2.45 -10.87 0.68
N LYS A 165 1.28 -11.27 1.16
CA LYS A 165 0.13 -11.67 0.34
C LYS A 165 -0.92 -10.58 0.30
N THR A 166 -1.35 -10.17 -0.88
CA THR A 166 -2.41 -9.17 -1.07
C THR A 166 -3.75 -9.75 -0.63
N ILE A 167 -4.40 -9.08 0.33
CA ILE A 167 -5.70 -9.48 0.86
C ILE A 167 -6.82 -8.55 0.39
N CYS A 168 -6.53 -7.28 0.15
CA CYS A 168 -7.47 -6.37 -0.50
C CYS A 168 -6.77 -5.22 -1.23
N THR A 169 -7.52 -4.58 -2.12
CA THR A 169 -7.07 -3.42 -2.88
C THR A 169 -8.06 -2.29 -2.67
N VAL A 170 -7.57 -1.10 -2.30
CA VAL A 170 -8.38 0.11 -2.13
C VAL A 170 -8.08 1.05 -3.27
N LYS A 171 -9.09 1.38 -4.08
CA LYS A 171 -8.95 2.27 -5.23
C LYS A 171 -9.88 3.45 -5.09
N ASP A 172 -9.40 4.64 -5.44
CA ASP A 172 -10.24 5.83 -5.56
C ASP A 172 -9.76 6.68 -6.74
N SER A 173 -10.61 6.80 -7.75
CA SER A 173 -10.29 7.54 -8.98
C SER A 173 -10.24 9.07 -8.79
N THR A 174 -10.71 9.56 -7.64
CA THR A 174 -10.83 10.99 -7.30
C THR A 174 -9.75 11.47 -6.33
N LEU A 175 -8.85 10.58 -5.91
CA LEU A 175 -7.76 10.85 -4.98
C LEU A 175 -6.42 10.44 -5.60
N CYS A 176 -5.34 11.06 -5.13
CA CYS A 176 -3.96 10.64 -5.44
C CYS A 176 -3.10 10.83 -4.18
N PHE A 177 -2.05 10.01 -4.04
CA PHE A 177 -1.10 10.21 -2.95
C PHE A 177 -0.22 11.45 -3.17
N PRO A 178 0.22 12.11 -2.09
CA PRO A 178 1.28 13.09 -2.16
C PRO A 178 2.59 12.40 -2.52
N HIS A 179 3.43 13.04 -3.32
CA HIS A 179 4.71 12.46 -3.69
C HIS A 179 5.68 12.34 -2.49
N ALA A 180 6.46 11.27 -2.42
CA ALA A 180 7.35 10.97 -1.31
C ALA A 180 8.45 12.04 -1.15
N TRP A 181 8.88 12.67 -2.26
CA TRP A 181 9.81 13.80 -2.23
C TRP A 181 9.25 15.08 -1.58
N GLU A 182 7.93 15.16 -1.37
CA GLU A 182 7.31 16.29 -0.66
C GLU A 182 7.53 16.18 0.86
N ALA A 183 7.86 14.98 1.35
CA ALA A 183 8.17 14.74 2.76
C ALA A 183 9.57 15.29 3.11
N LYS A 184 9.62 16.26 4.03
CA LYS A 184 10.88 16.84 4.53
C LYS A 184 11.57 15.99 5.61
N SER A 185 10.91 14.92 6.06
CA SER A 185 11.43 13.96 7.04
C SER A 185 10.69 12.63 6.96
N ILE A 186 11.22 11.59 7.62
CA ILE A 186 10.53 10.29 7.73
C ILE A 186 9.22 10.40 8.51
N GLU A 187 9.19 11.25 9.53
CA GLU A 187 7.96 11.53 10.28
C GLU A 187 6.90 12.16 9.38
N ALA A 188 7.30 13.02 8.42
CA ALA A 188 6.38 13.55 7.43
C ALA A 188 5.89 12.47 6.47
N LEU A 189 6.79 11.60 5.99
CA LEU A 189 6.44 10.47 5.11
C LEU A 189 5.45 9.50 5.79
N ARG A 190 5.66 9.19 7.07
CA ARG A 190 4.75 8.35 7.88
C ARG A 190 3.37 8.95 8.07
N ARG A 191 3.18 10.26 7.82
CA ARG A 191 1.85 10.88 7.85
C ARG A 191 1.07 10.64 6.57
N PHE A 192 1.69 10.22 5.46
CA PHE A 192 0.94 9.94 4.24
C PHE A 192 0.06 8.70 4.38
N ILE A 193 0.55 7.69 5.11
CA ILE A 193 -0.18 6.44 5.37
C ILE A 193 0.24 5.87 6.73
N PHE A 194 -0.73 5.53 7.59
CA PHE A 194 -0.45 4.83 8.85
C PHE A 194 -1.66 4.04 9.36
N TRP A 195 -1.41 2.99 10.14
CA TRP A 195 -2.45 2.24 10.84
C TRP A 195 -2.86 2.92 12.16
N GLY A 196 -4.15 2.91 12.46
CA GLY A 196 -4.68 3.23 13.78
C GLY A 196 -5.35 2.01 14.42
N ALA A 197 -6.18 2.28 15.42
CA ALA A 197 -6.93 1.24 16.13
C ALA A 197 -7.83 0.43 15.20
N ASP A 198 -8.10 -0.81 15.60
CA ASP A 198 -9.05 -1.73 14.98
C ASP A 198 -8.86 -1.88 13.47
N ASN A 199 -7.62 -2.03 12.99
CA ASN A 199 -7.30 -2.17 11.55
C ASN A 199 -7.83 -1.02 10.69
N THR A 200 -7.84 0.20 11.23
CA THR A 200 -8.19 1.40 10.46
C THR A 200 -6.93 1.98 9.83
N LEU A 201 -6.91 2.11 8.50
CA LEU A 201 -5.83 2.76 7.75
C LEU A 201 -6.19 4.24 7.56
N TYR A 202 -5.25 5.13 7.87
CA TYR A 202 -5.40 6.57 7.70
C TYR A 202 -4.52 7.05 6.56
N LEU A 203 -5.08 7.85 5.65
CA LEU A 203 -4.39 8.39 4.48
C LEU A 203 -4.46 9.92 4.46
N MET A 204 -3.39 10.55 4.02
CA MET A 204 -3.37 11.95 3.60
C MET A 204 -3.17 11.99 2.09
N CYS A 205 -4.11 12.59 1.37
CA CYS A 205 -4.19 12.54 -0.09
C CYS A 205 -4.43 13.94 -0.68
N TYR A 206 -4.30 14.08 -1.99
CA TYR A 206 -4.85 15.19 -2.76
C TYR A 206 -6.09 14.75 -3.54
N ARG A 207 -6.96 15.71 -3.86
CA ARG A 207 -8.01 15.49 -4.87
C ARG A 207 -7.38 15.37 -6.25
N TYR A 208 -7.68 14.28 -6.94
CA TYR A 208 -7.20 14.03 -8.28
C TYR A 208 -8.00 14.84 -9.30
N ASN A 209 -7.35 15.81 -9.95
CA ASN A 209 -7.95 16.58 -11.04
C ASN A 209 -7.40 16.10 -12.39
N LYS A 210 -8.20 15.27 -13.09
CA LYS A 210 -7.81 14.70 -14.40
C LYS A 210 -7.56 15.77 -15.47
N ALA A 211 -8.20 16.94 -15.38
CA ALA A 211 -8.08 18.02 -16.37
C ALA A 211 -6.69 18.71 -16.34
N GLU A 212 -6.05 18.79 -15.18
CA GLU A 212 -4.73 19.42 -15.02
C GLU A 212 -3.58 18.56 -15.58
N LYS A 213 -3.81 17.26 -15.81
CA LYS A 213 -2.77 16.34 -16.31
C LYS A 213 -2.33 16.66 -17.75
N GLN A 214 -3.17 17.32 -18.54
CA GLN A 214 -2.85 17.74 -19.92
C GLN A 214 -2.00 19.03 -20.00
N GLN A 215 -1.90 19.83 -18.93
CA GLN A 215 -1.17 21.11 -18.92
C GLN A 215 0.20 21.05 -18.23
N ARG A 216 0.58 19.91 -17.65
CA ARG A 216 1.68 19.82 -16.67
C ARG A 216 3.06 19.49 -17.23
N GLN A 217 3.25 19.51 -18.54
CA GLN A 217 4.61 19.58 -19.08
C GLN A 217 5.28 20.95 -18.81
N SER A 218 4.55 21.96 -18.32
CA SER A 218 5.07 23.33 -18.23
C SER A 218 4.54 24.23 -17.10
N THR A 219 3.95 23.69 -16.02
CA THR A 219 3.45 24.53 -14.89
C THR A 219 4.25 24.32 -13.59
N PRO A 220 4.48 25.39 -12.79
CA PRO A 220 5.39 25.35 -11.63
C PRO A 220 4.89 24.42 -10.51
N LYS A 221 5.84 23.76 -9.83
CA LYS A 221 5.64 22.80 -8.72
C LYS A 221 5.01 23.37 -7.43
N ASP A 222 4.56 24.64 -7.42
CA ASP A 222 4.34 25.40 -6.17
C ASP A 222 2.88 25.76 -5.83
N SER A 223 1.87 25.25 -6.55
CA SER A 223 0.49 25.41 -6.07
C SER A 223 0.20 24.39 -4.96
N LEU A 224 0.19 24.85 -3.70
CA LEU A 224 -0.22 24.06 -2.53
C LEU A 224 -1.66 23.54 -2.74
N ARG A 225 -1.78 22.29 -3.19
CA ARG A 225 -3.07 21.59 -3.21
C ARG A 225 -3.46 21.31 -1.76
N PRO A 226 -4.70 21.61 -1.34
CA PRO A 226 -5.14 21.27 0.01
C PRO A 226 -5.20 19.74 0.14
N TYR A 227 -4.61 19.24 1.22
CA TYR A 227 -4.73 17.84 1.60
C TYR A 227 -6.16 17.51 2.02
N VAL A 228 -6.59 16.30 1.68
CA VAL A 228 -7.76 15.64 2.25
C VAL A 228 -7.32 14.45 3.08
N TYR A 229 -8.07 14.15 4.14
CA TYR A 229 -7.71 13.12 5.11
C TYR A 229 -8.75 12.03 5.07
N MET A 230 -8.31 10.80 4.90
CA MET A 230 -9.18 9.64 4.77
C MET A 230 -8.92 8.66 5.90
N LYS A 231 -9.96 7.92 6.29
CA LYS A 231 -9.85 6.68 7.05
C LYS A 231 -10.53 5.55 6.30
N ILE A 232 -9.96 4.36 6.42
CA ILE A 232 -10.40 3.17 5.74
C ILE A 232 -10.42 2.04 6.77
N LYS A 233 -11.60 1.43 6.98
CA LYS A 233 -11.70 0.24 7.83
C LYS A 233 -11.35 -0.99 7.01
N VAL A 234 -10.28 -1.68 7.39
CA VAL A 234 -9.87 -2.93 6.74
C VAL A 234 -10.36 -4.12 7.57
N ASN A 235 -11.23 -4.93 6.98
CA ASN A 235 -11.65 -6.19 7.57
C ASN A 235 -10.82 -7.33 6.96
N GLU A 236 -10.22 -8.19 7.80
CA GLU A 236 -9.42 -9.34 7.33
C GLU A 236 -10.24 -10.35 6.50
N ASN A 237 -11.58 -10.33 6.64
CA ASN A 237 -12.50 -11.20 5.90
C ASN A 237 -12.86 -10.70 4.50
N THR A 238 -12.27 -9.59 4.03
CA THR A 238 -12.57 -9.04 2.69
C THR A 238 -11.74 -9.79 1.64
N HIS A 239 -12.14 -11.02 1.37
CA HIS A 239 -11.74 -11.92 0.27
C HIS A 239 -10.38 -11.71 -0.41
N ALA A 240 -9.43 -12.55 0.02
CA ALA A 240 -8.42 -13.14 -0.85
C ALA A 240 -9.10 -14.01 -1.93
N SER A 241 -9.53 -13.40 -3.04
CA SER A 241 -9.88 -14.13 -4.26
C SER A 241 -9.84 -13.19 -5.46
N ALA A 242 -8.63 -12.95 -5.95
CA ALA A 242 -8.39 -12.64 -7.36
C ALA A 242 -7.51 -13.76 -7.93
N SER A 243 -8.13 -14.91 -8.18
CA SER A 243 -7.57 -15.88 -9.11
C SER A 243 -7.60 -15.25 -10.50
N TYR A 244 -6.42 -14.96 -11.07
CA TYR A 244 -6.30 -14.57 -12.47
C TYR A 244 -6.85 -15.68 -13.38
N PRO A 245 -7.63 -15.36 -14.42
CA PRO A 245 -7.95 -16.34 -15.46
C PRO A 245 -6.64 -16.74 -16.17
N LYS A 246 -6.51 -18.05 -16.40
CA LYS A 246 -5.42 -18.66 -17.18
C LYS A 246 -5.41 -18.18 -18.62
#